data_AF-A0A966X4N5-F1
#
_entry.id   AF-A0A966X4N5-F1
#
_cell.length_a   1.000
_cell.length_b   1.000
_cell.length_c   1.000
_cell.angle_alpha   90.00
_cell.angle_beta   90.00
_cell.angle_gamma   90.00
#
_symmetry.space_group_name_H-M   'P 1'
#
loop_
_entity.id
_entity.type
_entity.pdbx_description
1 polymer ?
#
loop_
_entity_poly.entity_id
_entity_poly.type
_entity_poly.pdbx_seq_one_letter_code
_entity_poly.pdbx_strand_id
1 'polypeptide(L)'
;MGWALYCLPTLAISCAYYLSPSPSLRLSAACSPGLGPFQTAPVKRFIDLLFIVGLLGSAATGLGFGTAVATSALTRLAGIPDDFATQLALIAVITVLISISVYRGLDGGIKQLSNINSSLALILLAFVLVLGPTQFIAEMSLAAVGHGVQHFIQMLTWTDPLQNDQFVENWTVFYWAWWLALGPFVGMFVCKISEGRTVRELIGGMLVWGSLGCALFFMILGNFTLNLELTGQMPVVAETQSFSPSYALSHALTYLPGSSFWLVFVVVIGTIFTATTYDSAAYTLAAGATDQLRPGQHPER
;
A
#
# COMPACT_ATOMS: atom_id res chain seq x y z
N MET A 1 -12.91 -3.33 1.16
CA MET A 1 -12.80 -4.05 2.46
C MET A 1 -11.60 -3.63 3.28
N GLY A 2 -10.35 -3.66 2.74
CA GLY A 2 -9.16 -3.27 3.51
C GLY A 2 -9.26 -1.93 4.25
N TRP A 3 -9.73 -0.88 3.58
CA TRP A 3 -9.93 0.45 4.19
C TRP A 3 -10.93 0.48 5.36
N ALA A 4 -11.91 -0.42 5.38
CA ALA A 4 -12.83 -0.54 6.51
C ALA A 4 -12.10 -1.12 7.74
N LEU A 5 -11.16 -2.05 7.54
CA LEU A 5 -10.33 -2.58 8.62
C LEU A 5 -9.42 -1.50 9.19
N TYR A 6 -8.94 -0.58 8.36
CA TYR A 6 -8.15 0.57 8.78
C TYR A 6 -8.93 1.59 9.59
N CYS A 7 -10.23 1.75 9.34
CA CYS A 7 -11.07 2.70 10.11
C CYS A 7 -11.05 2.38 11.61
N LEU A 8 -11.03 1.10 11.99
CA LEU A 8 -11.06 0.66 13.39
C LEU A 8 -9.88 1.18 14.23
N PRO A 9 -8.60 0.86 13.89
CA PRO A 9 -7.46 1.40 14.62
C PRO A 9 -7.36 2.92 14.45
N THR A 10 -7.73 3.48 13.28
CA THR A 10 -7.71 4.93 13.07
C THR A 10 -8.59 5.66 14.07
N LEU A 11 -9.82 5.21 14.29
CA LEU A 11 -10.74 5.82 15.25
C LEU A 11 -10.24 5.65 16.68
N ALA A 12 -9.78 4.44 17.05
CA ALA A 12 -9.25 4.18 18.38
C ALA A 12 -8.05 5.09 18.71
N ILE A 13 -7.11 5.21 17.76
CA ILE A 13 -5.92 6.08 17.89
C ILE A 13 -6.33 7.55 17.90
N SER A 14 -7.23 7.98 17.01
CA SER A 14 -7.68 9.38 16.95
C SER A 14 -8.38 9.82 18.24
N CYS A 15 -9.24 8.96 18.81
CA CYS A 15 -9.87 9.22 20.10
C CYS A 15 -8.82 9.30 21.22
N ALA A 16 -7.88 8.36 21.29
CA ALA A 16 -6.82 8.37 22.29
C ALA A 16 -5.84 9.54 22.13
N TYR A 17 -5.67 10.06 20.91
CA TYR A 17 -4.76 11.16 20.64
C TYR A 17 -5.38 12.54 20.87
N TYR A 18 -6.62 12.75 20.42
CA TYR A 18 -7.27 14.07 20.46
C TYR A 18 -8.21 14.27 21.64
N LEU A 19 -8.78 13.21 22.22
CA LEU A 19 -9.75 13.31 23.32
C LEU A 19 -9.15 12.96 24.68
N SER A 20 -7.98 12.31 24.72
CA SER A 20 -7.31 11.93 25.97
C SER A 20 -6.52 13.11 26.56
N PRO A 21 -6.51 13.29 27.89
CA PRO A 21 -5.66 14.29 28.55
C PRO A 21 -4.15 14.01 28.40
N SER A 22 -3.76 12.77 28.05
CA SER A 22 -2.37 12.39 27.76
C SER A 22 -2.28 11.88 26.32
N PRO A 23 -2.06 12.77 25.33
CA PRO A 23 -2.01 12.39 23.93
C PRO A 23 -0.85 11.44 23.67
N SER A 24 -1.15 10.28 23.08
CA SER A 24 -0.17 9.30 22.65
C SER A 24 -0.64 8.63 21.37
N LEU A 25 0.28 8.40 20.43
CA LEU A 25 0.01 7.65 19.21
C LEU A 25 0.26 6.15 19.38
N ARG A 26 0.68 5.71 20.57
CA ARG A 26 0.91 4.29 20.87
C ARG A 26 -0.38 3.49 20.68
N LEU A 27 -0.24 2.33 20.05
CA LEU A 27 -1.37 1.41 19.89
C LEU A 27 -1.89 0.96 21.26
N SER A 28 -0.99 0.71 22.21
CA SER A 28 -1.36 0.37 23.59
C SER A 28 -2.18 1.47 24.30
N ALA A 29 -1.95 2.75 23.96
CA ALA A 29 -2.75 3.86 24.45
C ALA A 29 -4.17 3.82 23.86
N ALA A 30 -4.28 3.55 22.55
CA ALA A 30 -5.58 3.37 21.89
C ALA A 30 -6.38 2.18 22.44
N CYS A 31 -5.70 1.09 22.84
CA CYS A 31 -6.34 -0.09 23.45
C CYS A 31 -6.69 0.10 24.93
N SER A 32 -6.18 1.13 25.60
CA SER A 32 -6.29 1.29 27.06
C SER A 32 -7.74 1.25 27.57
N PRO A 33 -8.73 1.93 26.96
CA PRO A 33 -10.13 1.83 27.41
C PRO A 33 -10.70 0.40 27.39
N GLY A 34 -10.31 -0.42 26.41
CA GLY A 34 -10.77 -1.81 26.29
C GLY A 34 -10.03 -2.79 27.20
N LEU A 35 -8.81 -2.46 27.62
CA LEU A 35 -7.99 -3.30 28.51
C LEU A 35 -8.44 -3.24 29.97
N GLY A 36 -9.12 -2.17 30.40
CA GLY A 36 -9.65 -2.04 31.77
C GLY A 36 -8.58 -2.31 32.85
N PRO A 37 -8.75 -3.33 33.72
CA PRO A 37 -7.79 -3.65 34.78
C PRO A 37 -6.47 -4.25 34.27
N PHE A 38 -6.42 -4.73 33.01
CA PHE A 38 -5.24 -5.36 32.43
C PHE A 38 -4.21 -4.38 31.86
N GLN A 39 -4.42 -3.07 32.07
CA GLN A 39 -3.56 -1.97 31.60
C GLN A 39 -2.18 -1.88 32.30
N THR A 40 -1.56 -3.01 32.58
CA THR A 40 -0.22 -3.09 33.17
C THR A 40 0.84 -2.71 32.13
N ALA A 41 1.99 -2.21 32.59
CA ALA A 41 3.10 -1.85 31.71
C ALA A 41 3.57 -3.01 30.80
N PRO A 42 3.66 -4.28 31.27
CA PRO A 42 4.00 -5.41 30.42
C PRO A 42 3.02 -5.64 29.27
N VAL A 43 1.71 -5.56 29.53
CA VAL A 43 0.68 -5.76 28.50
C VAL A 43 0.75 -4.65 27.45
N LYS A 44 0.91 -3.39 27.87
CA LYS A 44 1.05 -2.26 26.95
C LYS A 44 2.29 -2.40 26.06
N ARG A 45 3.45 -2.73 26.65
CA ARG A 45 4.69 -2.99 25.90
C ARG A 45 4.57 -4.16 24.94
N PHE A 46 3.85 -5.22 25.32
CA PHE A 46 3.61 -6.36 24.44
C PHE A 46 2.78 -5.99 23.20
N ILE A 47 1.72 -5.20 23.38
CA ILE A 47 0.90 -4.70 22.26
C ILE A 47 1.73 -3.83 21.30
N ASP A 48 2.51 -2.89 21.85
CA ASP A 48 3.35 -2.02 21.03
C ASP A 48 4.47 -2.81 20.31
N LEU A 49 5.03 -3.84 20.95
CA LEU A 49 6.01 -4.75 20.32
C LEU A 49 5.39 -5.54 19.17
N LEU A 50 4.21 -6.13 19.36
CA LEU A 50 3.50 -6.86 18.31
C LEU A 50 3.22 -5.96 17.10
N PHE A 51 2.84 -4.70 17.37
CA PHE A 51 2.66 -3.72 16.31
C PHE A 51 3.96 -3.43 15.55
N ILE A 52 5.07 -3.15 16.25
CA ILE A 52 6.36 -2.87 15.60
C ILE A 52 6.80 -4.05 14.74
N VAL A 53 6.73 -5.27 15.26
CA VAL A 53 7.08 -6.50 14.51
C VAL A 53 6.18 -6.68 13.29
N GLY A 54 4.86 -6.53 13.46
CA GLY A 54 3.88 -6.65 12.38
C GLY A 54 4.07 -5.61 11.28
N LEU A 55 4.37 -4.36 11.65
CA LEU A 55 4.67 -3.28 10.71
C LEU A 55 5.96 -3.54 9.95
N LEU A 56 7.04 -3.95 10.61
CA LEU A 56 8.31 -4.27 9.95
C LEU A 56 8.14 -5.40 8.94
N GLY A 57 7.44 -6.48 9.31
CA GLY A 57 7.15 -7.60 8.40
C GLY A 57 6.31 -7.17 7.20
N SER A 58 5.23 -6.41 7.43
CA SER A 58 4.33 -5.98 6.34
C SER A 58 4.97 -4.95 5.42
N ALA A 59 5.75 -4.02 5.99
CA ALA A 59 6.53 -3.08 5.22
C ALA A 59 7.51 -3.86 4.32
N ALA A 60 8.30 -4.78 4.89
CA ALA A 60 9.28 -5.59 4.16
C ALA A 60 8.69 -6.29 2.92
N THR A 61 7.49 -6.87 3.05
CA THR A 61 6.77 -7.46 1.91
C THR A 61 6.48 -6.42 0.82
N GLY A 62 6.02 -5.22 1.22
CA GLY A 62 5.78 -4.10 0.30
C GLY A 62 7.02 -3.63 -0.45
N LEU A 63 8.20 -3.54 0.20
CA LEU A 63 9.47 -3.25 -0.49
C LEU A 63 9.91 -4.35 -1.41
N GLY A 64 9.69 -5.61 -1.04
CA GLY A 64 9.94 -6.74 -1.93
C GLY A 64 9.19 -6.58 -3.25
N PHE A 65 7.89 -6.27 -3.17
CA PHE A 65 7.07 -6.03 -4.36
C PHE A 65 7.51 -4.79 -5.15
N GLY A 66 7.72 -3.66 -4.48
CA GLY A 66 8.14 -2.41 -5.15
C GLY A 66 9.49 -2.53 -5.84
N THR A 67 10.45 -3.19 -5.17
CA THR A 67 11.80 -3.45 -5.70
C THR A 67 11.71 -4.38 -6.91
N ALA A 68 10.96 -5.49 -6.82
CA ALA A 68 10.82 -6.44 -7.92
C ALA A 68 10.19 -5.81 -9.19
N VAL A 69 9.21 -4.91 -9.02
CA VAL A 69 8.62 -4.18 -10.16
C VAL A 69 9.66 -3.29 -10.84
N ALA A 70 10.42 -2.54 -10.05
CA ALA A 70 11.43 -1.63 -10.57
C ALA A 70 12.63 -2.36 -11.19
N THR A 71 13.14 -3.43 -10.56
CA THR A 71 14.23 -4.23 -11.15
C THR A 71 13.79 -4.95 -12.41
N SER A 72 12.58 -5.51 -12.44
CA SER A 72 12.05 -6.14 -13.67
C SER A 72 11.96 -5.14 -14.84
N ALA A 73 11.49 -3.92 -14.58
CA ALA A 73 11.46 -2.87 -15.60
C ALA A 73 12.87 -2.46 -16.04
N LEU A 74 13.83 -2.40 -15.11
CA LEU A 74 15.24 -2.10 -15.40
C LEU A 74 15.89 -3.20 -16.25
N THR A 75 15.60 -4.47 -15.96
CA THR A 75 16.07 -5.61 -16.77
C THR A 75 15.57 -5.50 -18.20
N ARG A 76 14.30 -5.17 -18.39
CA ARG A 76 13.72 -5.03 -19.73
C ARG A 76 14.27 -3.82 -20.49
N LEU A 77 14.57 -2.73 -19.77
CA LEU A 77 15.06 -1.49 -20.35
C LEU A 77 16.56 -1.55 -20.74
N ALA A 78 17.39 -2.08 -19.84
CA ALA A 78 18.85 -1.97 -19.90
C ALA A 78 19.57 -3.33 -19.95
N GLY A 79 18.84 -4.44 -19.88
CA GLY A 79 19.42 -5.79 -19.86
C GLY A 79 20.11 -6.15 -18.54
N ILE A 80 19.94 -5.35 -17.48
CA ILE A 80 20.52 -5.61 -16.16
C ILE A 80 19.78 -6.78 -15.51
N PRO A 81 20.43 -7.89 -15.13
CA PRO A 81 19.75 -9.05 -14.54
C PRO A 81 18.91 -8.70 -13.31
N ASP A 82 17.69 -9.23 -13.20
CA ASP A 82 16.88 -9.15 -11.98
C ASP A 82 17.36 -10.21 -10.98
N ASP A 83 18.51 -9.97 -10.39
CA ASP A 83 19.11 -10.83 -9.37
C ASP A 83 19.15 -10.15 -7.99
N PHE A 84 19.53 -10.93 -6.98
CA PHE A 84 19.63 -10.43 -5.60
C PHE A 84 20.55 -9.21 -5.48
N ALA A 85 21.65 -9.18 -6.24
CA ALA A 85 22.60 -8.06 -6.20
C ALA A 85 21.97 -6.77 -6.72
N THR A 86 21.21 -6.84 -7.83
CA THR A 86 20.51 -5.70 -8.42
C THR A 86 19.38 -5.21 -7.53
N GLN A 87 18.61 -6.11 -6.94
CA GLN A 87 17.57 -5.76 -5.96
C GLN A 87 18.18 -5.10 -4.72
N LEU A 88 19.28 -5.63 -4.18
CA LEU A 88 19.98 -5.06 -3.03
C LEU A 88 20.54 -3.67 -3.34
N ALA A 89 21.11 -3.47 -4.52
CA ALA A 89 21.60 -2.17 -4.97
C ALA A 89 20.46 -1.14 -5.07
N LEU A 90 19.30 -1.55 -5.62
CA LEU A 90 18.13 -0.67 -5.69
C LEU A 90 17.60 -0.32 -4.29
N ILE A 91 17.54 -1.29 -3.37
CA ILE A 91 17.15 -1.05 -1.98
C ILE A 91 18.12 -0.08 -1.30
N ALA A 92 19.42 -0.16 -1.57
CA ALA A 92 20.40 0.80 -1.05
C ALA A 92 20.12 2.23 -1.57
N VAL A 93 19.79 2.39 -2.85
CA VAL A 93 19.38 3.68 -3.43
C VAL A 93 18.10 4.20 -2.76
N ILE A 94 17.09 3.36 -2.59
CA ILE A 94 15.84 3.69 -1.89
C ILE A 94 16.12 4.13 -0.45
N THR A 95 17.03 3.45 0.25
CA THR A 95 17.42 3.77 1.63
C THR A 95 18.09 5.14 1.73
N VAL A 96 18.94 5.50 0.76
CA VAL A 96 19.54 6.84 0.68
C VAL A 96 18.46 7.91 0.46
N LEU A 97 17.50 7.65 -0.45
CA LEU A 97 16.38 8.57 -0.68
C LEU A 97 15.54 8.79 0.58
N ILE A 98 15.23 7.72 1.30
CA ILE A 98 14.51 7.75 2.58
C ILE A 98 15.29 8.61 3.60
N SER A 99 16.58 8.36 3.73
CA SER A 99 17.43 9.10 4.68
C SER A 99 17.45 10.60 4.38
N ILE A 100 17.54 10.99 3.12
CA ILE A 100 17.48 12.40 2.70
C ILE A 100 16.09 13.00 2.99
N SER A 101 15.02 12.25 2.72
CA SER A 101 13.64 12.67 2.96
C SER A 101 13.36 12.91 4.44
N VAL A 102 13.70 11.94 5.29
CA VAL A 102 13.55 12.03 6.75
C VAL A 102 14.40 13.15 7.32
N TYR A 103 15.63 13.33 6.84
CA TYR A 103 16.50 14.45 7.25
C TYR A 103 15.87 15.81 6.94
N ARG A 104 15.13 15.95 5.83
CA ARG A 104 14.36 17.16 5.48
C ARG A 104 13.06 17.32 6.27
N GLY A 105 12.64 16.30 7.01
CA GLY A 105 11.45 16.30 7.87
C GLY A 105 10.13 16.15 7.10
N LEU A 106 9.01 16.18 7.85
CA LEU A 106 7.68 15.89 7.31
C LEU A 106 7.28 16.82 6.14
N ASP A 107 7.36 18.14 6.36
CA ASP A 107 6.93 19.13 5.35
C ASP A 107 7.92 19.27 4.19
N GLY A 108 9.22 19.11 4.45
CA GLY A 108 10.29 19.34 3.48
C GLY A 108 10.69 18.12 2.65
N GLY A 109 10.40 16.90 3.13
CA GLY A 109 10.75 15.65 2.45
C GLY A 109 9.52 14.79 2.21
N ILE A 110 9.00 14.18 3.27
CA ILE A 110 7.98 13.13 3.22
C ILE A 110 6.74 13.61 2.43
N LYS A 111 6.21 14.79 2.75
CA LYS A 111 5.03 15.36 2.07
C LYS A 111 5.28 15.66 0.60
N GLN A 112 6.46 16.19 0.25
CA GLN A 112 6.80 16.51 -1.14
C GLN A 112 6.92 15.24 -1.97
N LEU A 113 7.66 14.24 -1.48
CA LEU A 113 7.81 12.95 -2.13
C LEU A 113 6.46 12.24 -2.27
N SER A 114 5.60 12.28 -1.23
CA SER A 114 4.24 11.72 -1.29
C SER A 114 3.38 12.39 -2.37
N ASN A 115 3.39 13.72 -2.46
CA ASN A 115 2.66 14.45 -3.51
C ASN A 115 3.16 14.12 -4.92
N ILE A 116 4.48 14.02 -5.10
CA ILE A 116 5.10 13.59 -6.37
C ILE A 116 4.64 12.16 -6.70
N ASN A 117 4.71 11.24 -5.74
CA ASN A 117 4.31 9.85 -5.92
C ASN A 117 2.85 9.72 -6.36
N SER A 118 1.92 10.37 -5.64
CA SER A 118 0.50 10.35 -6.00
C SER A 118 0.24 10.96 -7.38
N SER A 119 0.96 12.03 -7.74
CA SER A 119 0.85 12.65 -9.06
C SER A 119 1.35 11.70 -10.16
N LEU A 120 2.51 11.08 -9.98
CA LEU A 120 3.06 10.10 -10.93
C LEU A 120 2.13 8.89 -11.09
N ALA A 121 1.53 8.42 -10.00
CA ALA A 121 0.56 7.32 -10.04
C ALA A 121 -0.67 7.66 -10.88
N LEU A 122 -1.26 8.85 -10.66
CA LEU A 122 -2.41 9.30 -11.45
C LEU A 122 -2.04 9.52 -12.92
N ILE A 123 -0.84 10.04 -13.19
CA ILE A 123 -0.31 10.20 -14.55
C ILE A 123 -0.21 8.83 -15.23
N LEU A 124 0.41 7.83 -14.60
CA LEU A 124 0.52 6.48 -15.15
C LEU A 124 -0.86 5.91 -15.50
N LEU A 125 -1.81 5.99 -14.57
CA LEU A 125 -3.17 5.50 -14.79
C LEU A 125 -3.88 6.21 -15.93
N ALA A 126 -3.78 7.55 -15.99
CA ALA A 126 -4.39 8.33 -17.05
C ALA A 126 -3.80 7.97 -18.43
N PHE A 127 -2.48 7.77 -18.51
CA PHE A 127 -1.84 7.39 -19.76
C PHE A 127 -2.16 5.97 -20.20
N VAL A 128 -2.17 4.99 -19.29
CA VAL A 128 -2.59 3.62 -19.64
C VAL A 128 -4.05 3.61 -20.09
N LEU A 129 -4.91 4.41 -19.47
CA LEU A 129 -6.30 4.53 -19.87
C LEU A 129 -6.45 5.11 -21.29
N VAL A 130 -5.67 6.14 -21.64
CA VAL A 130 -5.75 6.83 -22.94
C VAL A 130 -5.03 6.09 -24.07
N LEU A 131 -3.86 5.52 -23.79
CA LEU A 131 -3.01 4.86 -24.77
C LEU A 131 -3.31 3.35 -24.90
N GLY A 132 -3.97 2.76 -23.90
CA GLY A 132 -4.45 1.39 -23.94
C GLY A 132 -5.84 1.27 -24.57
N PRO A 133 -6.49 0.09 -24.43
CA PRO A 133 -7.82 -0.16 -24.98
C PRO A 133 -8.90 0.50 -24.11
N THR A 134 -9.05 1.82 -24.21
CA THR A 134 -9.91 2.66 -23.33
C THR A 134 -11.33 2.13 -23.21
N GLN A 135 -11.95 1.77 -24.34
CA GLN A 135 -13.33 1.27 -24.37
C GLN A 135 -13.45 -0.03 -23.57
N PHE A 136 -12.55 -0.99 -23.81
CA PHE A 136 -12.52 -2.25 -23.09
C PHE A 136 -12.31 -2.04 -21.59
N ILE A 137 -11.36 -1.17 -21.21
CA ILE A 137 -11.09 -0.84 -19.81
C ILE A 137 -12.35 -0.27 -19.15
N ALA A 138 -13.06 0.66 -19.79
CA ALA A 138 -14.26 1.28 -19.23
C ALA A 138 -15.42 0.28 -19.08
N GLU A 139 -15.71 -0.49 -20.14
CA GLU A 139 -16.79 -1.48 -20.15
C GLU A 139 -16.54 -2.60 -19.13
N MET A 140 -15.32 -3.16 -19.11
CA MET A 140 -14.95 -4.22 -18.19
C MET A 140 -14.91 -3.73 -16.74
N SER A 141 -14.48 -2.49 -16.50
CA SER A 141 -14.51 -1.89 -15.15
C SER A 141 -15.94 -1.78 -14.62
N LEU A 142 -16.89 -1.36 -15.44
CA LEU A 142 -18.30 -1.27 -15.04
C LEU A 142 -18.88 -2.66 -14.76
N ALA A 143 -18.58 -3.64 -15.61
CA ALA A 143 -18.98 -5.02 -15.41
C ALA A 143 -18.39 -5.62 -14.11
N ALA A 144 -17.11 -5.35 -13.83
CA ALA A 144 -16.43 -5.81 -12.63
C ALA A 144 -17.05 -5.25 -11.34
N VAL A 145 -17.50 -3.99 -11.35
CA VAL A 145 -18.24 -3.41 -10.21
C VAL A 145 -19.55 -4.15 -9.99
N GLY A 146 -20.35 -4.33 -11.04
CA GLY A 146 -21.62 -5.07 -10.95
C GLY A 146 -21.42 -6.50 -10.43
N HIS A 147 -20.43 -7.21 -10.99
CA HIS A 147 -20.08 -8.55 -10.59
C HIS A 147 -19.61 -8.62 -9.12
N GLY A 148 -18.78 -7.66 -8.70
CA GLY A 148 -18.28 -7.56 -7.34
C GLY A 148 -19.38 -7.32 -6.31
N VAL A 149 -20.37 -6.47 -6.63
CA VAL A 149 -21.55 -6.24 -5.78
C VAL A 149 -22.41 -7.50 -5.69
N GLN A 150 -22.68 -8.16 -6.81
CA GLN A 150 -23.51 -9.36 -6.86
C GLN A 150 -22.94 -10.51 -6.02
N HIS A 151 -21.62 -10.72 -6.07
CA HIS A 151 -20.95 -11.83 -5.39
C HIS A 151 -20.32 -11.44 -4.05
N PHE A 152 -20.58 -10.24 -3.55
CA PHE A 152 -19.89 -9.69 -2.38
C PHE A 152 -19.98 -10.60 -1.14
N ILE A 153 -21.20 -11.02 -0.78
CA ILE A 153 -21.42 -11.87 0.40
C ILE A 153 -20.76 -13.23 0.23
N GLN A 154 -20.89 -13.83 -0.96
CA GLN A 154 -20.28 -15.12 -1.27
C GLN A 154 -18.76 -15.07 -1.13
N MET A 155 -18.10 -14.06 -1.73
CA MET A 155 -16.65 -13.88 -1.64
C MET A 155 -16.20 -13.61 -0.20
N LEU A 156 -16.99 -12.87 0.58
CA LEU A 156 -16.67 -12.55 1.97
C LEU A 156 -16.67 -13.79 2.88
N THR A 157 -17.57 -14.75 2.61
CA THR A 157 -17.74 -15.96 3.43
C THR A 157 -17.10 -17.22 2.82
N TRP A 158 -16.39 -17.09 1.70
CA TRP A 158 -15.81 -18.23 1.01
C TRP A 158 -14.57 -18.75 1.74
N THR A 159 -14.59 -20.03 2.13
CA THR A 159 -13.51 -20.69 2.88
C THR A 159 -12.89 -21.88 2.15
N ASP A 160 -13.30 -22.13 0.90
CA ASP A 160 -12.97 -23.34 0.12
C ASP A 160 -12.95 -24.64 0.97
N PRO A 161 -14.10 -25.11 1.47
CA PRO A 161 -14.15 -26.23 2.42
C PRO A 161 -13.66 -27.56 1.85
N LEU A 162 -13.62 -27.70 0.52
CA LEU A 162 -13.13 -28.91 -0.14
C LEU A 162 -11.61 -28.88 -0.38
N GLN A 163 -10.95 -27.73 -0.15
CA GLN A 163 -9.51 -27.53 -0.34
C GLN A 163 -9.03 -27.99 -1.72
N ASN A 164 -9.84 -27.75 -2.74
CA ASN A 164 -9.50 -28.17 -4.10
C ASN A 164 -8.38 -27.29 -4.69
N ASP A 165 -8.20 -26.08 -4.16
CA ASP A 165 -7.13 -25.15 -4.52
C ASP A 165 -6.68 -24.37 -3.26
N GLN A 166 -5.53 -23.68 -3.34
CA GLN A 166 -5.00 -22.83 -2.27
C GLN A 166 -5.34 -21.34 -2.48
N PHE A 167 -6.41 -21.05 -3.24
CA PHE A 167 -6.78 -19.68 -3.59
C PHE A 167 -7.11 -18.83 -2.35
N VAL A 168 -7.87 -19.39 -1.40
CA VAL A 168 -8.31 -18.65 -0.21
C VAL A 168 -7.12 -18.26 0.65
N GLU A 169 -6.17 -19.17 0.84
CA GLU A 169 -4.96 -18.98 1.63
C GLU A 169 -4.02 -17.98 0.95
N ASN A 170 -3.73 -18.19 -0.34
CA ASN A 170 -2.73 -17.41 -1.09
C ASN A 170 -3.18 -15.98 -1.40
N TRP A 171 -4.50 -15.75 -1.54
CA TRP A 171 -5.05 -14.44 -1.85
C TRP A 171 -5.82 -13.84 -0.70
N THR A 172 -6.93 -14.47 -0.31
CA THR A 172 -7.86 -13.85 0.64
C THR A 172 -7.22 -13.70 2.01
N VAL A 173 -6.80 -14.80 2.64
CA VAL A 173 -6.17 -14.80 3.97
C VAL A 173 -4.90 -13.94 3.98
N PHE A 174 -4.06 -14.06 2.95
CA PHE A 174 -2.88 -13.20 2.78
C PHE A 174 -3.21 -11.71 2.84
N TYR A 175 -4.13 -11.22 2.01
CA TYR A 175 -4.50 -9.81 2.00
C TYR A 175 -5.18 -9.39 3.31
N TRP A 176 -6.02 -10.22 3.91
CA TRP A 176 -6.62 -9.93 5.23
C TRP A 176 -5.53 -9.76 6.31
N ALA A 177 -4.57 -10.67 6.38
CA ALA A 177 -3.46 -10.59 7.32
C ALA A 177 -2.59 -9.34 7.06
N TRP A 178 -2.29 -9.04 5.80
CA TRP A 178 -1.57 -7.84 5.41
C TRP A 178 -2.31 -6.57 5.87
N TRP A 179 -3.60 -6.44 5.52
CA TRP A 179 -4.40 -5.27 5.88
C TRP A 179 -4.51 -5.12 7.40
N LEU A 180 -4.64 -6.20 8.17
CA LEU A 180 -4.66 -6.11 9.63
C LEU A 180 -3.32 -5.64 10.20
N ALA A 181 -2.21 -6.17 9.69
CA ALA A 181 -0.88 -5.83 10.18
C ALA A 181 -0.50 -4.36 9.87
N LEU A 182 -0.93 -3.81 8.73
CA LEU A 182 -0.77 -2.39 8.41
C LEU A 182 -1.77 -1.47 9.12
N GLY A 183 -2.80 -2.01 9.77
CA GLY A 183 -3.92 -1.22 10.30
C GLY A 183 -3.51 -0.10 11.26
N PRO A 184 -2.71 -0.38 12.31
CA PRO A 184 -2.27 0.67 13.22
C PRO A 184 -1.35 1.70 12.57
N PHE A 185 -0.53 1.28 11.59
CA PHE A 185 0.31 2.18 10.81
C PHE A 185 -0.53 3.21 10.03
N VAL A 186 -1.49 2.72 9.24
CA VAL A 186 -2.42 3.59 8.51
C VAL A 186 -3.23 4.43 9.49
N GLY A 187 -3.63 3.86 10.63
CA GLY A 187 -4.39 4.57 11.65
C GLY A 187 -3.66 5.74 12.29
N MET A 188 -2.37 5.59 12.61
CA MET A 188 -1.55 6.70 13.12
C MET A 188 -1.34 7.78 12.05
N PHE A 189 -1.07 7.39 10.81
CA PHE A 189 -0.91 8.34 9.71
C PHE A 189 -2.19 9.16 9.49
N VAL A 190 -3.33 8.48 9.34
CA VAL A 190 -4.63 9.14 9.11
C VAL A 190 -5.04 9.99 10.31
N CYS A 191 -4.79 9.53 11.54
CA CYS A 191 -4.99 10.33 12.75
C CYS A 191 -4.29 11.70 12.62
N LYS A 192 -2.99 11.73 12.27
CA LYS A 192 -2.20 12.96 12.17
C LYS A 192 -2.68 13.94 11.10
N ILE A 193 -3.22 13.45 9.98
CA ILE A 193 -3.69 14.30 8.88
C ILE A 193 -5.19 14.65 8.98
N SER A 194 -5.91 14.11 9.96
CA SER A 194 -7.36 14.29 10.13
C SER A 194 -7.74 15.20 11.30
N GLU A 195 -6.82 16.05 11.76
CA GLU A 195 -7.09 17.01 12.83
C GLU A 195 -8.28 17.92 12.48
N GLY A 196 -9.21 18.07 13.44
CA GLY A 196 -10.40 18.91 13.28
C GLY A 196 -11.53 18.30 12.43
N ARG A 197 -11.38 17.06 11.94
CA ARG A 197 -12.44 16.35 11.19
C ARG A 197 -13.42 15.66 12.14
N THR A 198 -14.68 15.60 11.73
CA THR A 198 -15.68 14.76 12.40
C THR A 198 -15.43 13.29 12.13
N VAL A 199 -15.91 12.41 13.03
CA VAL A 199 -15.83 10.94 12.84
C VAL A 199 -16.45 10.51 11.51
N ARG A 200 -17.56 11.15 11.10
CA ARG A 200 -18.24 10.85 9.83
C ARG A 200 -17.37 11.20 8.62
N GLU A 201 -16.73 12.37 8.64
CA GLU A 201 -15.82 12.79 7.56
C GLU A 201 -14.59 11.90 7.48
N LEU A 202 -14.04 11.48 8.63
CA LEU A 202 -12.90 10.58 8.69
C LEU A 202 -13.24 9.22 8.08
N ILE A 203 -14.31 8.56 8.53
CA ILE A 203 -14.74 7.25 8.01
C ILE A 203 -15.09 7.36 6.52
N GLY A 204 -15.90 8.36 6.15
CA GLY A 204 -16.30 8.56 4.75
C GLY A 204 -15.11 8.82 3.84
N GLY A 205 -14.18 9.67 4.28
CA GLY A 205 -12.96 9.99 3.52
C GLY A 205 -12.07 8.77 3.31
N MET A 206 -11.82 7.97 4.36
CA MET A 206 -11.01 6.76 4.25
C MET A 206 -11.64 5.72 3.33
N LEU A 207 -12.94 5.46 3.49
CA LEU A 207 -13.64 4.44 2.70
C LEU A 207 -13.71 4.84 1.22
N VAL A 208 -14.04 6.10 0.92
CA VAL A 208 -14.23 6.57 -0.46
C VAL A 208 -12.90 6.74 -1.16
N TRP A 209 -12.03 7.62 -0.66
CA TRP A 209 -10.78 7.95 -1.35
C TRP A 209 -9.80 6.80 -1.36
N GLY A 210 -9.71 6.07 -0.25
CA GLY A 210 -8.88 4.88 -0.16
C GLY A 210 -9.32 3.79 -1.14
N SER A 211 -10.60 3.44 -1.15
CA SER A 211 -11.11 2.41 -2.06
C SER A 211 -11.04 2.84 -3.52
N LEU A 212 -11.30 4.12 -3.82
CA LEU A 212 -11.21 4.65 -5.18
C LEU A 212 -9.78 4.55 -5.73
N GLY A 213 -8.76 4.89 -4.91
CA GLY A 213 -7.36 4.74 -5.30
C GLY A 213 -7.04 3.31 -5.72
N CYS A 214 -7.38 2.32 -4.89
CA CYS A 214 -7.18 0.91 -5.23
C CYS A 214 -7.98 0.49 -6.46
N ALA A 215 -9.26 0.89 -6.54
CA ALA A 215 -10.15 0.55 -7.64
C ALA A 215 -9.59 1.02 -8.97
N LEU A 216 -9.07 2.25 -9.06
CA LEU A 216 -8.49 2.79 -10.29
C LEU A 216 -7.31 1.96 -10.80
N PHE A 217 -6.43 1.50 -9.91
CA PHE A 217 -5.31 0.62 -10.29
C PHE A 217 -5.80 -0.70 -10.88
N PHE A 218 -6.74 -1.39 -10.23
CA PHE A 218 -7.28 -2.66 -10.74
C PHE A 218 -8.10 -2.46 -12.02
N MET A 219 -8.93 -1.42 -12.07
CA MET A 219 -9.77 -1.09 -13.22
C MET A 219 -8.95 -0.77 -14.45
N ILE A 220 -7.85 -0.02 -14.32
CA ILE A 220 -7.06 0.41 -15.46
C ILE A 220 -5.96 -0.60 -15.78
N LEU A 221 -5.04 -0.87 -14.86
CA LEU A 221 -3.90 -1.75 -15.14
C LEU A 221 -4.34 -3.22 -15.25
N GLY A 222 -5.29 -3.65 -14.41
CA GLY A 222 -5.80 -5.02 -14.44
C GLY A 222 -6.58 -5.32 -15.72
N ASN A 223 -7.46 -4.40 -16.16
CA ASN A 223 -8.16 -4.60 -17.43
C ASN A 223 -7.25 -4.39 -18.66
N PHE A 224 -6.20 -3.59 -18.56
CA PHE A 224 -5.18 -3.49 -19.60
C PHE A 224 -4.49 -4.85 -19.83
N THR A 225 -3.99 -5.49 -18.77
CA THR A 225 -3.35 -6.81 -18.90
C THR A 225 -4.36 -7.91 -19.26
N LEU A 226 -5.60 -7.84 -18.75
CA LEU A 226 -6.67 -8.75 -19.14
C LEU A 226 -6.98 -8.65 -20.65
N ASN A 227 -6.97 -7.45 -21.23
CA ASN A 227 -7.15 -7.28 -22.65
C ASN A 227 -6.04 -7.96 -23.46
N LEU A 228 -4.79 -7.83 -23.02
CA LEU A 228 -3.64 -8.46 -23.69
C LEU A 228 -3.75 -10.00 -23.68
N GLU A 229 -4.21 -10.57 -22.56
CA GLU A 229 -4.48 -12.02 -22.44
C GLU A 229 -5.61 -12.45 -23.39
N LEU A 230 -6.77 -11.79 -23.30
CA LEU A 230 -7.96 -12.20 -24.06
C LEU A 230 -7.83 -11.99 -25.57
N THR A 231 -7.04 -11.02 -26.00
CA THR A 231 -6.75 -10.79 -27.43
C THR A 231 -5.61 -11.65 -27.95
N GLY A 232 -4.93 -12.42 -27.09
CA GLY A 232 -3.78 -13.23 -27.44
C GLY A 232 -2.52 -12.43 -27.80
N GLN A 233 -2.48 -11.13 -27.47
CA GLN A 233 -1.30 -10.28 -27.70
C GLN A 233 -0.15 -10.68 -26.77
N MET A 234 -0.46 -11.04 -25.53
CA MET A 234 0.52 -11.46 -24.53
C MET A 234 -0.08 -12.57 -23.66
N PRO A 235 0.64 -13.68 -23.41
CA PRO A 235 0.20 -14.73 -22.50
C PRO A 235 0.51 -14.35 -21.04
N VAL A 236 -0.19 -13.33 -20.54
CA VAL A 236 -0.03 -12.74 -19.19
C VAL A 236 -0.07 -13.81 -18.09
N VAL A 237 -1.01 -14.74 -18.15
CA VAL A 237 -1.14 -15.79 -17.12
C VAL A 237 0.07 -16.71 -17.14
N ALA A 238 0.48 -17.17 -18.32
CA ALA A 238 1.63 -18.08 -18.46
C ALA A 238 2.93 -17.39 -18.04
N GLU A 239 3.13 -16.12 -18.39
CA GLU A 239 4.31 -15.36 -18.00
C GLU A 239 4.37 -15.06 -16.51
N THR A 240 3.21 -14.78 -15.89
CA THR A 240 3.12 -14.57 -14.44
C THR A 240 3.53 -15.83 -13.68
N GLN A 241 3.14 -17.01 -14.17
CA GLN A 241 3.47 -18.29 -13.56
C GLN A 241 4.90 -18.75 -13.86
N SER A 242 5.40 -18.49 -15.07
CA SER A 242 6.71 -18.99 -15.53
C SER A 242 7.87 -18.10 -15.09
N PHE A 243 7.63 -16.79 -14.96
CA PHE A 243 8.66 -15.81 -14.60
C PHE A 243 8.33 -15.12 -13.29
N SER A 244 7.43 -14.15 -13.31
CA SER A 244 6.90 -13.47 -12.13
C SER A 244 5.79 -12.48 -12.51
N PRO A 245 4.95 -12.05 -11.55
CA PRO A 245 4.01 -10.94 -11.77
C PRO A 245 4.70 -9.64 -12.22
N SER A 246 5.87 -9.34 -11.66
CA SER A 246 6.65 -8.14 -12.01
C SER A 246 7.15 -8.18 -13.45
N TYR A 247 7.57 -9.37 -13.92
CA TYR A 247 7.96 -9.61 -15.31
C TYR A 247 6.78 -9.39 -16.26
N ALA A 248 5.61 -9.96 -15.96
CA ALA A 248 4.42 -9.79 -16.77
C ALA A 248 3.99 -8.31 -16.83
N LEU A 249 4.05 -7.58 -15.71
CA LEU A 249 3.75 -6.16 -15.67
C LEU A 249 4.70 -5.34 -16.55
N SER A 250 6.03 -5.56 -16.43
CA SER A 250 7.01 -4.82 -17.24
C SER A 250 6.87 -5.16 -18.73
N HIS A 251 6.51 -6.39 -19.08
CA HIS A 251 6.24 -6.79 -20.46
C HIS A 251 4.96 -6.14 -21.00
N ALA A 252 3.87 -6.14 -20.24
CA ALA A 252 2.61 -5.53 -20.64
C ALA A 252 2.78 -4.05 -21.01
N LEU A 253 3.62 -3.31 -20.28
CA LEU A 253 3.91 -1.90 -20.58
C LEU A 253 4.63 -1.69 -21.92
N THR A 254 5.22 -2.73 -22.51
CA THR A 254 5.82 -2.62 -23.85
C THR A 254 4.80 -2.55 -24.98
N TYR A 255 3.56 -2.93 -24.72
CA TYR A 255 2.45 -2.80 -25.66
C TYR A 255 1.90 -1.36 -25.73
N LEU A 256 2.35 -0.47 -24.84
CA LEU A 256 2.04 0.95 -24.94
C LEU A 256 2.99 1.64 -25.93
N PRO A 257 2.49 2.61 -26.72
CA PRO A 257 3.35 3.45 -27.56
C PRO A 257 4.46 4.12 -26.74
N GLY A 258 5.69 4.06 -27.23
CA GLY A 258 6.86 4.61 -26.53
C GLY A 258 7.30 3.79 -25.31
N SER A 259 7.24 2.47 -25.39
CA SER A 259 7.55 1.51 -24.31
C SER A 259 8.76 1.86 -23.43
N SER A 260 9.88 2.30 -24.00
CA SER A 260 11.07 2.69 -23.24
C SER A 260 10.80 3.80 -22.22
N PHE A 261 9.94 4.77 -22.57
CA PHE A 261 9.52 5.82 -21.64
C PHE A 261 8.75 5.24 -20.45
N TRP A 262 7.81 4.32 -20.70
CA TRP A 262 7.01 3.69 -19.65
C TRP A 262 7.84 2.80 -18.73
N LEU A 263 8.83 2.10 -19.26
CA LEU A 263 9.76 1.31 -18.45
C LEU A 263 10.60 2.20 -17.53
N VAL A 264 11.17 3.30 -18.06
CA VAL A 264 11.86 4.31 -17.23
C VAL A 264 10.92 4.87 -16.18
N PHE A 265 9.69 5.20 -16.57
CA PHE A 265 8.67 5.75 -15.69
C PHE A 265 8.37 4.80 -14.54
N VAL A 266 8.23 3.49 -14.81
CA VAL A 266 7.97 2.47 -13.79
C VAL A 266 9.15 2.26 -12.85
N VAL A 267 10.39 2.32 -13.34
CA VAL A 267 11.58 2.31 -12.46
C VAL A 267 11.53 3.51 -11.50
N VAL A 268 11.26 4.71 -12.01
CA VAL A 268 11.23 5.95 -11.22
C VAL A 268 10.08 5.93 -10.21
N ILE A 269 8.85 5.69 -10.64
CA ILE A 269 7.69 5.65 -9.74
C ILE A 269 7.83 4.49 -8.75
N GLY A 270 8.28 3.30 -9.15
CA GLY A 270 8.45 2.16 -8.23
C GLY A 270 9.46 2.48 -7.12
N THR A 271 10.55 3.16 -7.46
CA THR A 271 11.55 3.65 -6.50
C THR A 271 10.94 4.68 -5.54
N ILE A 272 10.25 5.69 -6.07
CA ILE A 272 9.62 6.76 -5.27
C ILE A 272 8.47 6.21 -4.40
N PHE A 273 7.67 5.28 -4.92
CA PHE A 273 6.55 4.65 -4.21
C PHE A 273 7.06 3.83 -3.03
N THR A 274 8.15 3.08 -3.24
CA THR A 274 8.80 2.34 -2.17
C THR A 274 9.39 3.31 -1.14
N ALA A 275 10.12 4.33 -1.57
CA ALA A 275 10.69 5.33 -0.67
C ALA A 275 9.63 6.03 0.20
N THR A 276 8.54 6.52 -0.41
CA THR A 276 7.45 7.22 0.30
C THR A 276 6.69 6.35 1.28
N THR A 277 6.45 5.09 0.93
CA THR A 277 5.81 4.11 1.82
C THR A 277 6.65 3.92 3.07
N TYR A 278 7.97 3.81 2.90
CA TYR A 278 8.91 3.56 3.99
C TYR A 278 9.23 4.78 4.83
N ASP A 279 9.30 5.96 4.22
CA ASP A 279 9.35 7.23 4.95
C ASP A 279 8.17 7.32 5.93
N SER A 280 6.98 7.00 5.45
CA SER A 280 5.75 7.02 6.25
C SER A 280 5.81 5.97 7.36
N ALA A 281 6.28 4.75 7.04
CA ALA A 281 6.41 3.66 8.01
C ALA A 281 7.46 3.99 9.10
N ALA A 282 8.62 4.50 8.72
CA ALA A 282 9.69 4.91 9.64
C ALA A 282 9.22 6.05 10.56
N TYR A 283 8.58 7.09 10.00
CA TYR A 283 7.98 8.17 10.78
C TYR A 283 6.97 7.63 11.80
N THR A 284 6.13 6.69 11.38
CA THR A 284 5.08 6.12 12.24
C THR A 284 5.65 5.20 13.31
N LEU A 285 6.69 4.43 13.00
CA LEU A 285 7.46 3.66 13.98
C LEU A 285 8.07 4.58 15.04
N ALA A 286 8.72 5.66 14.62
CA ALA A 286 9.32 6.62 15.54
C ALA A 286 8.24 7.32 16.40
N ALA A 287 7.12 7.69 15.80
CA ALA A 287 5.99 8.28 16.51
C ALA A 287 5.35 7.32 17.53
N GLY A 288 5.24 6.03 17.20
CA GLY A 288 4.74 5.00 18.11
C GLY A 288 5.75 4.62 19.21
N ALA A 289 7.05 4.69 18.93
CA ALA A 289 8.09 4.43 19.92
C ALA A 289 8.25 5.58 20.95
N THR A 290 7.90 6.80 20.58
CA THR A 290 8.01 7.99 21.43
C THR A 290 7.00 7.96 22.60
N ASP A 291 7.45 8.25 23.83
CA ASP A 291 6.60 8.21 25.04
C ASP A 291 5.46 9.24 25.01
N GLN A 292 5.77 10.49 24.64
CA GLN A 292 4.79 11.56 24.51
C GLN A 292 5.08 12.36 23.25
N LEU A 293 4.08 12.44 22.36
CA LEU A 293 4.15 13.25 21.15
C LEU A 293 2.90 14.14 21.07
N ARG A 294 3.02 15.42 21.42
CA ARG A 294 1.86 16.33 21.45
C ARG A 294 1.33 16.62 20.03
N PRO A 295 0.07 17.04 19.88
CA PRO A 295 -0.45 17.55 18.61
C PRO A 295 0.50 18.60 18.01
N GLY A 296 0.75 18.52 16.70
CA GLY A 296 1.72 19.36 15.99
C GLY A 296 3.20 19.00 16.16
N GLN A 297 3.58 18.08 17.06
CA GLN A 297 4.98 17.62 17.18
C GLN A 297 5.30 16.47 16.21
N HIS A 298 6.58 16.38 15.85
CA HIS A 298 7.17 15.31 15.05
C HIS A 298 8.16 14.50 15.88
N PRO A 299 8.28 13.18 15.63
CA PRO A 299 9.35 12.38 16.22
C PRO A 299 10.72 12.92 15.78
N GLU A 300 11.76 12.54 16.53
CA GLU A 300 13.14 12.85 16.15
C GLU A 300 13.48 12.27 14.78
N ARG A 301 14.35 12.99 14.06
CA ARG A 301 14.75 12.66 12.68
C ARG A 301 15.80 11.55 12.64
#